data_AF-A0A5C7SY17-F1
#
_entry.id   AF-A0A5C7SY17-F1
#
_cell.length_a   1.000
_cell.length_b   1.000
_cell.length_c   1.000
_cell.angle_alpha   90.00
_cell.angle_beta   90.00
_cell.angle_gamma   90.00
#
_symmetry.space_group_name_H-M   'P 1'
#
loop_
_entity.id
_entity.type
_entity.pdbx_description
1 polymer ?
#
loop_
_entity_poly.entity_id
_entity_poly.type
_entity_poly.pdbx_seq_one_letter_code
_entity_poly.pdbx_strand_id
1 'polypeptide(L)'
;MATHDSKFSETGFPSLQWEDDDLPTRPMPMHELPLQTQIDHQMAIIQERHPRIAEGIAKFWGHKDCVNYLQTLIVQGGDGEQRTRMGFKAEVSDALIKLTGLHRQQHPHL
;
A
#
# COMPACT_ATOMS: atom_id res chain seq x y z
N MET A 1 -53.48 -42.69 -20.49
CA MET A 1 -53.09 -42.77 -19.07
C MET A 1 -51.92 -41.82 -18.88
N ALA A 2 -52.14 -40.81 -18.04
CA ALA A 2 -51.22 -39.73 -17.75
C ALA A 2 -50.29 -40.10 -16.59
N THR A 3 -49.03 -39.66 -16.63
CA THR A 3 -48.29 -39.18 -15.45
C THR A 3 -47.17 -38.25 -15.93
N HIS A 4 -47.49 -36.96 -16.03
CA HIS A 4 -46.51 -35.88 -16.04
C HIS A 4 -46.34 -35.49 -14.56
N ASP A 5 -45.31 -35.98 -13.88
CA ASP A 5 -45.04 -35.58 -12.49
C ASP A 5 -44.28 -34.26 -12.49
N SER A 6 -45.05 -33.18 -12.61
CA SER A 6 -44.63 -31.84 -12.26
C SER A 6 -44.55 -31.73 -10.74
N LYS A 7 -43.36 -31.90 -10.18
CA LYS A 7 -43.05 -31.39 -8.85
C LYS A 7 -41.82 -30.52 -8.93
N PHE A 8 -42.02 -29.22 -8.79
CA PHE A 8 -41.21 -28.27 -8.02
C PHE A 8 -41.72 -26.87 -8.35
N SER A 9 -42.88 -26.54 -7.78
CA SER A 9 -43.36 -25.17 -7.66
C SER A 9 -43.26 -24.77 -6.20
N GLU A 10 -42.81 -23.53 -5.98
CA GLU A 10 -43.01 -22.73 -4.77
C GLU A 10 -41.92 -22.77 -3.69
N THR A 11 -40.76 -22.23 -4.05
CA THR A 11 -40.14 -21.23 -3.17
C THR A 11 -40.13 -19.92 -3.94
N GLY A 12 -40.59 -18.82 -3.33
CA GLY A 12 -40.74 -17.49 -3.95
C GLY A 12 -39.43 -16.79 -4.34
N PHE A 13 -38.52 -17.52 -4.97
CA PHE A 13 -37.31 -17.02 -5.58
C PHE A 13 -37.30 -17.49 -7.05
N PRO A 14 -37.08 -16.58 -8.01
CA PRO A 14 -36.95 -16.98 -9.40
C PRO A 14 -35.83 -18.01 -9.55
N SER A 15 -36.04 -19.04 -10.38
CA SER A 15 -35.00 -19.96 -10.78
C SER A 15 -33.85 -19.14 -11.37
N LEU A 16 -32.75 -19.02 -10.62
CA LEU A 16 -31.53 -18.39 -11.11
C LEU A 16 -31.04 -19.25 -12.27
N GLN A 17 -31.46 -18.89 -13.49
CA GLN A 17 -30.66 -19.10 -14.67
C GLN A 17 -29.39 -18.29 -14.40
N TRP A 18 -28.36 -18.96 -13.91
CA TRP A 18 -27.01 -18.43 -13.92
C TRP A 18 -26.56 -18.41 -15.38
N GLU A 19 -27.22 -17.58 -16.18
CA GLU A 19 -26.59 -17.00 -17.35
C GLU A 19 -25.40 -16.23 -16.79
N ASP A 20 -24.22 -16.65 -17.26
CA ASP A 20 -22.90 -16.14 -16.95
C ASP A 20 -22.85 -14.66 -17.40
N ASP A 21 -23.58 -13.81 -16.69
CA ASP A 21 -23.63 -12.38 -16.91
C ASP A 21 -22.34 -11.83 -16.32
N ASP A 22 -21.43 -11.47 -17.22
CA ASP A 22 -20.13 -10.86 -16.98
C ASP A 22 -20.34 -9.53 -16.21
N LEU A 23 -20.58 -9.67 -14.89
CA LEU A 23 -20.94 -8.57 -14.00
C LEU A 23 -19.82 -7.51 -14.03
N PRO A 24 -20.12 -6.26 -14.38
CA PRO A 24 -19.15 -5.17 -14.52
C PRO A 24 -18.57 -4.67 -13.19
N THR A 25 -18.73 -5.43 -12.10
CA THR A 25 -18.22 -5.11 -10.76
C THR A 25 -16.83 -5.69 -10.51
N ARG A 26 -16.16 -6.27 -11.51
CA ARG A 26 -14.73 -6.60 -11.38
C ARG A 26 -13.99 -5.32 -10.97
N PRO A 27 -13.33 -5.28 -9.81
CA PRO A 27 -12.59 -4.09 -9.40
C PRO A 27 -11.60 -3.78 -10.51
N MET A 28 -11.64 -2.55 -11.03
CA MET A 28 -10.70 -2.12 -12.05
C MET A 28 -9.29 -2.48 -11.58
N PRO A 29 -8.44 -3.06 -12.45
CA PRO A 29 -7.05 -3.29 -12.10
C PRO A 29 -6.49 -1.95 -11.65
N MET A 30 -6.15 -1.84 -10.35
CA MET A 30 -5.43 -0.70 -9.83
C MET A 30 -4.13 -0.67 -10.62
N HIS A 31 -3.99 0.29 -11.54
CA HIS A 31 -2.70 0.54 -12.17
C HIS A 31 -1.77 0.97 -11.05
N GLU A 32 -1.04 -0.01 -10.51
CA GLU A 32 0.01 0.21 -9.53
C GLU A 32 0.97 1.19 -10.21
N LEU A 33 1.11 2.39 -9.64
CA LEU A 33 2.07 3.34 -10.16
C LEU A 33 3.45 2.65 -10.24
N PRO A 34 4.25 2.92 -11.27
CA PRO A 34 5.60 2.37 -11.35
C PRO A 34 6.33 2.57 -10.03
N LEU A 35 7.10 1.56 -9.60
CA LEU A 35 7.76 1.54 -8.29
C LEU A 35 8.57 2.83 -8.03
N GLN A 36 9.24 3.35 -9.05
CA GLN A 36 9.96 4.63 -9.00
C GLN A 36 9.03 5.81 -8.67
N THR A 37 7.89 5.93 -9.34
CA THR A 37 6.90 7.00 -9.08
C THR A 37 6.38 6.95 -7.64
N GLN A 38 6.23 5.75 -7.07
CA GLN A 38 5.82 5.61 -5.67
C GLN A 38 6.92 6.12 -4.72
N ILE A 39 8.19 5.78 -4.99
CA ILE A 39 9.34 6.28 -4.22
C ILE A 39 9.40 7.81 -4.30
N ASP A 40 9.31 8.38 -5.50
CA ASP A 40 9.34 9.83 -5.72
C ASP A 40 8.22 10.53 -4.93
N HIS A 41 7.00 9.98 -4.96
CA HIS A 41 5.88 10.53 -4.22
C HIS A 41 6.10 10.50 -2.70
N GLN A 42 6.60 9.39 -2.15
CA GLN A 42 6.89 9.31 -0.71
C GLN A 42 8.06 10.24 -0.32
N MET A 43 9.09 10.33 -1.15
CA MET A 43 10.22 11.24 -0.94
C MET A 43 9.76 12.70 -0.96
N ALA A 44 8.83 13.07 -1.83
CA ALA A 44 8.28 14.43 -1.88
C ALA A 44 7.54 14.81 -0.59
N ILE A 45 6.73 13.90 -0.02
CA ILE A 45 6.04 14.10 1.26
C ILE A 45 7.04 14.38 2.38
N ILE A 46 8.12 13.59 2.44
CA ILE A 46 9.16 13.73 3.46
C ILE A 46 9.95 15.03 3.22
N GLN A 47 10.26 15.36 1.96
CA GLN A 47 11.03 16.55 1.60
C GLN A 47 10.30 17.86 1.96
N GLU A 48 8.98 17.92 1.82
CA GLU A 48 8.18 19.10 2.17
C GLU A 48 8.28 19.45 3.66
N ARG A 49 8.38 18.45 4.53
CA ARG A 49 8.38 18.62 5.99
C ARG A 49 9.76 18.51 6.63
N HIS A 50 10.57 17.61 6.13
CA HIS A 50 11.87 17.22 6.68
C HIS A 50 12.90 17.07 5.55
N PRO A 51 13.35 18.18 4.93
CA PRO A 51 14.28 18.13 3.80
C PRO A 51 15.62 17.45 4.16
N ARG A 52 16.14 17.65 5.37
CA ARG A 52 17.36 16.98 5.85
C ARG A 52 17.21 15.46 5.91
N ILE A 53 16.05 14.97 6.33
CA ILE A 53 15.75 13.54 6.39
C ILE A 53 15.64 12.99 4.97
N ALA A 54 14.96 13.68 4.06
CA ALA A 54 14.87 13.29 2.66
C ALA A 54 16.26 13.18 2.01
N GLU A 55 17.15 14.16 2.24
CA GLU A 55 18.54 14.09 1.78
C GLU A 55 19.31 12.92 2.39
N GLY A 56 19.10 12.63 3.67
CA GLY A 56 19.68 11.47 4.35
C GLY A 56 19.21 10.15 3.70
N ILE A 57 17.91 10.00 3.49
CA ILE A 57 17.32 8.82 2.84
C ILE A 57 17.88 8.66 1.43
N ALA A 58 17.97 9.74 0.65
CA ALA A 58 18.53 9.69 -0.71
C ALA A 58 19.99 9.21 -0.72
N LYS A 59 20.80 9.62 0.27
CA LYS A 59 22.20 9.17 0.41
C LYS A 59 22.32 7.70 0.79
N PHE A 60 21.42 7.21 1.65
CA PHE A 60 21.41 5.82 2.07
C PHE A 60 20.60 4.91 1.14
N TRP A 61 19.89 5.44 0.15
CA TRP A 61 19.09 4.64 -0.77
C TRP A 61 19.97 3.66 -1.57
N GLY A 62 19.60 2.38 -1.59
CA GLY A 62 20.41 1.32 -2.20
C GLY A 62 21.52 0.76 -1.30
N HIS A 63 21.67 1.27 -0.06
CA HIS A 63 22.50 0.64 0.96
C HIS A 63 21.69 -0.28 1.87
N LYS A 64 22.36 -1.32 2.40
CA LYS A 64 21.77 -2.25 3.39
C LYS A 64 21.25 -1.52 4.63
N ASP A 65 21.91 -0.42 5.00
CA ASP A 65 21.57 0.38 6.16
C ASP A 65 20.38 1.34 5.93
N CYS A 66 19.85 1.47 4.70
CA CYS A 66 18.70 2.32 4.42
C CYS A 66 17.49 1.93 5.29
N VAL A 67 17.20 0.63 5.36
CA VAL A 67 16.09 0.10 6.15
C VAL A 67 16.31 0.36 7.64
N ASN A 68 17.54 0.17 8.13
CA ASN A 68 17.89 0.43 9.53
C ASN A 68 17.74 1.93 9.87
N TYR A 69 18.17 2.80 8.95
CA TYR A 69 18.04 4.24 9.08
C TYR A 69 16.56 4.67 9.12
N LEU A 70 15.74 4.18 8.18
CA LEU A 70 14.29 4.43 8.15
C LEU A 70 13.59 3.94 9.43
N GLN A 71 13.91 2.74 9.89
CA GLN A 71 13.36 2.20 11.15
C GLN A 71 13.77 3.03 12.37
N THR A 72 15.04 3.46 12.40
CA THR A 72 15.55 4.32 13.47
C THR A 72 14.80 5.64 13.51
N LEU A 73 14.57 6.26 12.34
CA LEU A 73 13.76 7.47 12.21
C LEU A 73 12.34 7.23 12.76
N ILE A 74 11.65 6.18 12.31
CA ILE A 74 10.28 5.87 12.76
C ILE A 74 10.19 5.72 14.28
N VAL A 75 11.15 5.04 14.90
CA VAL A 75 11.16 4.76 16.35
C VAL A 75 11.58 5.98 17.18
N GLN A 76 12.58 6.74 16.72
CA GLN A 76 13.13 7.88 17.45
C GLN A 76 12.32 9.16 17.23
N GLY A 77 11.59 9.25 16.13
CA GLY A 77 10.56 10.26 15.89
C GLY A 77 11.07 11.65 15.47
N GLY A 78 12.29 11.78 14.92
CA GLY A 78 12.75 13.07 14.39
C GLY A 78 14.26 13.19 14.21
N ASP A 79 14.68 14.23 13.46
CA ASP A 79 16.07 14.69 13.39
C ASP A 79 16.46 15.17 14.79
N GLY A 80 17.50 14.59 15.39
CA GLY A 80 17.85 14.68 16.82
C GLY A 80 18.18 16.09 17.37
N GLU A 81 17.79 17.15 16.69
CA GLU A 81 18.06 18.56 17.01
C GLU A 81 17.11 19.14 18.07
N GLN A 82 16.00 18.47 18.36
CA GLN A 82 15.11 18.82 19.46
C GLN A 82 14.79 17.56 20.27
N ARG A 83 15.30 17.48 21.49
CA ARG A 83 15.04 16.42 22.50
C ARG A 83 13.56 16.29 22.93
N THR A 84 12.66 16.88 22.17
CA THR A 84 11.22 16.78 22.36
C THR A 84 10.74 15.65 21.47
N ARG A 85 10.28 14.55 22.06
CA ARG A 85 9.64 13.43 21.37
C ARG A 85 8.30 13.86 20.74
N MET A 86 8.33 14.79 19.80
CA MET A 86 7.22 15.04 18.89
C MET A 86 7.45 14.10 17.73
N GLY A 87 6.82 12.92 17.77
CA GLY A 87 6.86 11.98 16.66
C GLY A 87 6.45 12.63 15.34
N PHE A 88 6.79 11.97 14.23
CA PHE A 88 6.37 12.43 12.92
C PHE A 88 4.85 12.59 12.81
N LYS A 89 4.41 13.52 11.95
CA LYS A 89 3.03 13.51 11.47
C LYS A 89 2.70 12.15 10.86
N ALA A 90 1.46 11.70 11.00
CA ALA A 90 1.01 10.40 10.50
C ALA A 90 1.33 10.19 9.00
N GLU A 91 1.26 11.25 8.20
CA GLU A 91 1.61 11.22 6.77
C GLU A 91 3.09 10.90 6.52
N VAL A 92 3.98 11.47 7.34
CA VAL A 92 5.43 11.27 7.20
C VAL A 92 5.83 9.88 7.71
N SER A 93 5.25 9.42 8.81
CA SER A 93 5.50 8.05 9.28
C SER A 93 4.96 7.00 8.30
N ASP A 94 3.78 7.22 7.71
CA ASP A 94 3.24 6.37 6.65
C ASP A 94 4.16 6.35 5.41
N ALA A 95 4.65 7.51 4.97
CA ALA A 95 5.61 7.61 3.88
C ALA A 95 6.92 6.83 4.17
N LEU A 96 7.46 6.93 5.39
CA LEU A 96 8.65 6.18 5.81
C LEU A 96 8.43 4.66 5.82
N ILE A 97 7.26 4.21 6.28
CA ILE A 97 6.89 2.79 6.27
C ILE A 97 6.78 2.28 4.83
N LYS A 98 6.11 3.05 3.95
CA LYS A 98 5.98 2.72 2.52
C LYS A 98 7.34 2.66 1.83
N LEU A 99 8.23 3.62 2.07
CA LEU A 99 9.59 3.60 1.53
C LEU A 99 10.38 2.37 1.99
N THR A 100 10.18 1.92 3.23
CA THR A 100 10.82 0.69 3.72
C THR A 100 10.35 -0.54 2.94
N GLY A 101 9.05 -0.61 2.62
CA GLY A 101 8.49 -1.66 1.76
C GLY A 101 9.03 -1.58 0.33
N LEU A 102 9.03 -0.39 -0.26
CA LEU A 102 9.51 -0.15 -1.63
C LEU A 102 11.01 -0.49 -1.76
N HIS A 103 11.84 -0.12 -0.77
CA HIS A 103 13.25 -0.48 -0.76
C HIS A 103 13.46 -2.00 -0.74
N ARG A 104 12.67 -2.74 0.04
CA ARG A 104 12.73 -4.22 0.09
C ARG A 104 12.27 -4.87 -1.21
N GLN A 105 11.25 -4.30 -1.86
CA GLN A 105 10.79 -4.77 -3.17
C GLN A 105 11.82 -4.53 -4.27
N GLN A 106 12.50 -3.37 -4.24
CA GLN A 106 13.53 -3.00 -5.19
C GLN A 106 14.84 -3.77 -4.95
N HIS A 107 15.18 -4.03 -3.69
CA HIS A 107 16.41 -4.70 -3.28
C HIS A 107 16.14 -5.93 -2.39
N PRO A 108 15.56 -7.01 -2.94
CA PRO A 108 15.23 -8.22 -2.18
C PRO A 108 16.47 -9.01 -1.73
N HIS A 109 17.65 -8.71 -2.29
CA HIS A 109 18.90 -9.42 -2.03
C HIS A 109 19.88 -8.69 -1.09
N LEU A 110 19.52 -7.49 -0.61
CA LEU A 110 20.28 -6.75 0.39
C LEU A 110 19.76 -7.09 1.78
#